data_AF-A2E559-F1
#
_entry.id   AF-A2E559-F1
#
_cell.length_a   1.000
_cell.length_b   1.000
_cell.length_c   1.000
_cell.angle_alpha   90.00
_cell.angle_beta   90.00
_cell.angle_gamma   90.00
#
_symmetry.space_group_name_H-M   'P 1'
#
loop_
_entity.id
_entity.type
_entity.pdbx_description
1 polymer ?
#
loop_
_entity_poly.entity_id
_entity_poly.type
_entity_poly.pdbx_seq_one_letter_code
_entity_poly.pdbx_strand_id
1 'polypeptide(L)'
;MILYRQYVGNNVYSSLGFKIYQLVFEHNFTTSRCFKDAGEARNSSAPGKFSILYDLENKKYIMKDHFRHFIAEYPEIKLINSWKQINSPTEENEVPGQTNASGFVPDITELPMNGWGGLVRTNMLDINYNVKFSYLDGNPGIWT
;
A
#
# COMPACT_ATOMS: atom_id res chain seq x y z
N MET A 1 4.09 12.52 10.60
CA MET A 1 4.24 11.80 11.87
C MET A 1 5.07 10.53 11.68
N ILE A 2 5.81 10.05 12.70
CA ILE A 2 6.40 8.69 12.72
C ILE A 2 5.62 7.88 13.74
N LEU A 3 5.19 6.68 13.37
CA LEU A 3 4.41 5.81 14.23
C LEU A 3 5.33 4.99 15.12
N TYR A 4 4.97 4.86 16.40
CA TYR A 4 5.71 3.98 17.31
C TYR A 4 5.41 2.52 16.97
N ARG A 5 6.46 1.74 16.69
CA ARG A 5 6.35 0.31 16.37
C ARG A 5 6.65 -0.53 17.60
N GLN A 6 5.79 -1.50 17.90
CA GLN A 6 5.96 -2.46 18.99
C GLN A 6 5.97 -3.88 18.44
N TYR A 7 6.96 -4.67 18.88
CA TYR A 7 7.09 -6.07 18.52
C TYR A 7 6.40 -6.94 19.58
N VAL A 8 5.49 -7.80 19.15
CA VAL A 8 4.82 -8.79 20.02
C VAL A 8 4.89 -10.15 19.32
N GLY A 9 5.79 -11.02 19.82
CA GLY A 9 6.15 -12.25 19.13
C GLY A 9 6.78 -11.95 17.76
N ASN A 10 6.26 -12.56 16.70
CA ASN A 10 6.71 -12.36 15.32
C ASN A 10 5.96 -11.21 14.59
N ASN A 11 5.02 -10.56 15.25
CA ASN A 11 4.19 -9.52 14.64
C ASN A 11 4.66 -8.13 15.07
N VAL A 12 4.57 -7.17 14.14
CA VAL A 12 4.82 -5.76 14.40
C VAL A 12 3.48 -5.04 14.47
N TYR A 13 3.31 -4.22 15.49
CA TYR A 13 2.10 -3.43 15.71
C TYR A 13 2.44 -1.94 15.80
N SER A 14 1.45 -1.11 15.49
CA SER A 14 1.51 0.32 15.71
C SER A 14 0.13 0.87 16.08
N SER A 15 0.05 2.13 16.51
CA SER A 15 -1.20 2.77 16.91
C SER A 15 -1.41 4.11 16.23
N LEU A 16 -2.63 4.34 15.76
CA LEU A 16 -3.09 5.62 15.21
C LEU A 16 -4.53 5.85 15.66
N GLY A 17 -4.83 7.01 16.27
CA GLY A 17 -6.20 7.37 16.66
C GLY A 17 -6.90 6.33 17.55
N PHE A 18 -6.22 5.83 18.59
CA PHE A 18 -6.69 4.76 19.51
C PHE A 18 -6.91 3.38 18.87
N LYS A 19 -6.69 3.23 17.57
CA LYS A 19 -6.75 1.94 16.87
C LYS A 19 -5.36 1.31 16.85
N ILE A 20 -5.31 0.01 17.00
CA ILE A 20 -4.09 -0.79 16.86
C ILE A 20 -4.07 -1.38 15.45
N TYR A 21 -2.96 -1.18 14.75
CA TYR A 21 -2.71 -1.69 13.40
C TYR A 21 -1.60 -2.71 13.48
N GLN A 22 -1.81 -3.85 12.83
CA GLN A 22 -0.75 -4.81 12.58
C GLN A 22 -0.06 -4.45 11.27
N LEU A 23 1.27 -4.57 11.23
CA LEU A 23 2.02 -4.41 10.00
C LEU A 23 1.70 -5.56 9.05
N VAL A 24 0.88 -5.26 8.04
CA VAL A 24 0.44 -6.22 7.02
C VAL A 24 0.92 -5.85 5.61
N PHE A 25 1.74 -4.81 5.49
CA PHE A 25 2.35 -4.33 4.26
C PHE A 25 3.25 -3.16 4.64
N GLU A 26 4.50 -3.13 4.17
CA GLU A 26 5.40 -1.99 4.39
C GLU A 26 5.89 -1.48 3.03
N HIS A 27 5.47 -0.28 2.64
CA HIS A 27 5.98 0.38 1.43
C HIS A 27 7.05 1.38 1.84
N ASN A 28 8.28 1.22 1.36
CA ASN A 28 9.37 2.16 1.65
C ASN A 28 9.75 2.95 0.38
N PHE A 29 9.53 4.27 0.43
CA PHE A 29 9.71 5.20 -0.69
C PHE A 29 11.14 5.74 -0.84
N THR A 30 12.07 5.40 0.06
CA THR A 30 13.46 5.93 0.15
C THR A 30 14.24 6.04 -1.16
N THR A 31 13.99 5.18 -2.16
CA THR A 31 14.86 5.06 -3.33
C THR A 31 14.13 5.04 -4.68
N SER A 32 12.82 5.36 -4.71
CA SER A 32 11.94 5.17 -5.89
C SER A 32 11.94 3.73 -6.45
N ARG A 33 12.45 2.75 -5.70
CA ARG A 33 12.53 1.35 -6.13
C ARG A 33 11.26 0.63 -5.73
N CYS A 34 10.17 0.96 -6.41
CA CYS A 34 8.96 0.17 -6.33
C CYS A 34 9.22 -1.28 -6.76
N PHE A 35 8.30 -2.18 -6.41
CA PHE A 35 8.32 -3.53 -6.98
C PHE A 35 8.19 -3.45 -8.50
N LYS A 36 9.05 -4.18 -9.20
CA LYS A 36 9.06 -4.29 -10.67
C LYS A 36 7.97 -5.23 -11.15
N ASP A 37 7.72 -6.31 -10.42
CA ASP A 37 6.69 -7.30 -10.72
C ASP A 37 6.07 -7.89 -9.44
N ALA A 38 4.89 -8.50 -9.56
CA ALA A 38 4.22 -9.18 -8.43
C ALA A 38 5.07 -10.34 -7.87
N GLY A 39 5.94 -10.93 -8.69
CA GLY A 39 6.90 -11.96 -8.27
C GLY A 39 7.99 -11.40 -7.36
N GLU A 40 8.59 -10.27 -7.73
CA GLU A 40 9.52 -9.52 -6.90
C GLU A 40 8.84 -9.08 -5.62
N ALA A 41 7.61 -8.55 -5.70
CA ALA A 41 6.86 -8.18 -4.51
C ALA A 41 6.70 -9.39 -3.58
N ARG A 42 6.13 -10.50 -4.03
CA ARG A 42 5.89 -11.66 -3.15
C ARG A 42 7.16 -12.25 -2.53
N ASN A 43 8.33 -12.04 -3.12
CA ASN A 43 9.58 -12.70 -2.73
C ASN A 43 10.77 -11.74 -2.48
N SER A 44 10.51 -10.45 -2.22
CA SER A 44 11.60 -9.47 -2.12
C SER A 44 12.41 -9.64 -0.84
N SER A 45 13.72 -9.72 -0.99
CA SER A 45 14.69 -9.64 0.11
C SER A 45 15.55 -8.37 0.03
N ALA A 46 15.25 -7.47 -0.91
CA ALA A 46 16.04 -6.28 -1.15
C ALA A 46 15.91 -5.29 0.03
N PRO A 47 17.01 -4.75 0.57
CA PRO A 47 16.96 -3.72 1.60
C PRO A 47 16.12 -2.53 1.14
N GLY A 48 15.15 -2.13 1.95
CA GLY A 48 14.21 -1.05 1.62
C GLY A 48 13.06 -1.46 0.70
N LYS A 49 12.89 -2.76 0.38
CA LYS A 49 11.68 -3.28 -0.27
C LYS A 49 11.04 -4.36 0.60
N PHE A 50 9.85 -4.09 1.12
CA PHE A 50 9.13 -5.03 1.97
C PHE A 50 7.79 -5.38 1.33
N SER A 51 7.45 -6.66 1.32
CA SER A 51 6.16 -7.09 0.81
C SER A 51 5.67 -8.32 1.52
N ILE A 52 4.39 -8.27 1.84
CA ILE A 52 3.62 -9.43 2.27
C ILE A 52 2.31 -9.50 1.46
N LEU A 53 2.39 -9.17 0.17
CA LEU A 53 1.23 -9.17 -0.74
C LEU A 53 0.47 -10.51 -0.72
N TYR A 54 1.14 -11.62 -0.43
CA TYR A 54 0.49 -12.93 -0.29
C TYR A 54 -0.47 -13.02 0.90
N ASP A 55 -0.27 -12.23 1.95
CA ASP A 55 -1.14 -12.24 3.13
C ASP A 55 -2.30 -11.24 3.00
N LEU A 56 -2.15 -10.17 2.19
CA LEU A 56 -3.21 -9.17 1.99
C LEU A 56 -4.53 -9.76 1.44
N GLU A 57 -4.45 -10.86 0.69
CA GLU A 57 -5.61 -11.60 0.18
C GLU A 57 -6.42 -12.30 1.29
N ASN A 58 -5.86 -12.43 2.49
CA ASN A 58 -6.50 -13.10 3.61
C ASN A 58 -7.75 -12.33 4.10
N LYS A 59 -8.87 -13.05 4.23
CA LYS A 59 -10.15 -12.51 4.73
C LYS A 59 -10.07 -12.03 6.19
N LYS A 60 -9.06 -12.46 6.96
CA LYS A 60 -8.82 -11.99 8.33
C LYS A 60 -8.61 -10.47 8.43
N TYR A 61 -8.28 -9.82 7.31
CA TYR A 61 -8.07 -8.38 7.22
C TYR A 61 -9.30 -7.59 6.78
N ILE A 62 -10.44 -8.25 6.57
CA ILE A 62 -11.72 -7.59 6.32
C ILE A 62 -12.36 -7.28 7.68
N MET A 63 -12.59 -6.00 7.93
CA MET A 63 -13.20 -5.52 9.17
C MET A 63 -14.73 -5.66 9.15
N LYS A 64 -15.37 -5.42 10.29
CA LYS A 64 -16.84 -5.49 10.43
C LYS A 64 -17.60 -4.53 9.50
N ASP A 65 -16.96 -3.44 9.06
CA ASP A 65 -17.52 -2.49 8.11
C ASP A 65 -17.35 -2.93 6.65
N HIS A 66 -16.85 -4.14 6.40
CA HIS A 66 -16.55 -4.71 5.08
C HIS A 66 -15.40 -4.02 4.34
N PHE A 67 -14.62 -3.19 5.04
CA PHE A 67 -13.41 -2.57 4.49
C PHE A 67 -12.14 -3.25 5.02
N ARG A 68 -11.07 -3.07 4.26
CA ARG A 68 -9.70 -3.28 4.71
C ARG A 68 -9.13 -1.91 5.09
N HIS A 69 -8.53 -1.83 6.28
CA HIS A 69 -8.00 -0.58 6.85
C HIS A 69 -6.48 -0.59 6.73
N PHE A 70 -5.93 0.48 6.18
CA PHE A 70 -4.52 0.57 5.85
C PHE A 70 -3.86 1.79 6.47
N ILE A 71 -2.55 1.64 6.70
CA ILE A 71 -1.63 2.71 7.01
C ILE A 71 -0.36 2.45 6.20
N ALA A 72 0.11 3.48 5.49
CA ALA A 72 1.43 3.58 4.93
C ALA A 72 2.19 4.67 5.68
N GLU A 73 3.37 4.32 6.18
CA GLU A 73 4.29 5.26 6.82
C GLU A 73 5.46 5.52 5.88
N TYR A 74 5.86 6.79 5.76
CA TYR A 74 7.04 7.22 5.00
C TYR A 74 8.07 7.81 5.97
N PRO A 75 8.94 6.98 6.58
CA PRO A 75 9.81 7.41 7.69
C PRO A 75 10.75 8.56 7.32
N GLU A 76 11.31 8.55 6.11
CA GLU A 76 12.30 9.55 5.66
C GLU A 76 11.75 10.96 5.60
N ILE A 77 10.52 11.09 5.12
CA ILE A 77 9.83 12.37 4.98
C ILE A 77 8.87 12.63 6.14
N LYS A 78 8.76 11.69 7.09
CA LYS A 78 7.92 11.74 8.28
C LYS A 78 6.46 12.03 7.94
N LEU A 79 5.91 11.39 6.91
CA LEU A 79 4.51 11.51 6.51
C LEU A 79 3.83 10.16 6.61
N ILE A 80 2.50 10.17 6.75
CA ILE A 80 1.69 8.96 6.71
C ILE A 80 0.49 9.13 5.79
N ASN A 81 0.03 8.02 5.22
CA ASN A 81 -1.30 7.89 4.64
C ASN A 81 -2.05 6.79 5.39
N SER A 82 -3.27 7.05 5.83
CA SER A 82 -4.21 6.07 6.35
C SER A 82 -5.52 6.19 5.60
N TRP A 83 -6.04 5.06 5.16
CA TRP A 83 -7.28 5.00 4.38
C TRP A 83 -7.91 3.62 4.57
N LYS A 84 -9.12 3.48 4.02
CA LYS A 84 -9.76 2.18 3.85
C LYS A 84 -10.20 1.99 2.40
N GLN A 85 -10.29 0.74 1.98
CA GLN A 85 -10.78 0.33 0.65
C GLN A 85 -11.44 -1.05 0.76
N ILE A 86 -12.28 -1.39 -0.21
CA ILE A 86 -13.02 -2.66 -0.21
C ILE A 86 -12.10 -3.81 -0.61
N ASN A 87 -11.42 -3.65 -1.75
CA ASN A 87 -10.64 -4.73 -2.34
C ASN A 87 -9.24 -4.80 -1.73
N SER A 88 -8.66 -6.00 -1.73
CA SER A 88 -7.22 -6.12 -1.56
C SER A 88 -6.52 -5.34 -2.68
N PRO A 89 -5.43 -4.62 -2.40
CA PRO A 89 -4.64 -3.98 -3.44
C PRO A 89 -4.10 -4.95 -4.50
N THR A 90 -4.11 -6.26 -4.24
CA THR A 90 -3.71 -7.30 -5.20
C THR A 90 -4.85 -7.80 -6.09
N GLU A 91 -6.09 -7.52 -5.74
CA GLU A 91 -7.31 -8.04 -6.38
C GLU A 91 -8.00 -7.00 -7.27
N GLU A 92 -7.71 -5.72 -7.06
CA GLU A 92 -8.23 -4.64 -7.88
C GLU A 92 -7.18 -4.21 -8.89
N ASN A 93 -7.52 -4.32 -10.17
CA ASN A 93 -6.65 -3.87 -11.25
C ASN A 93 -6.79 -2.37 -11.45
N GLU A 94 -5.67 -1.73 -11.75
CA GLU A 94 -5.65 -0.34 -12.18
C GLU A 94 -6.36 -0.16 -13.53
N VAL A 95 -7.17 0.90 -13.62
CA VAL A 95 -7.92 1.27 -14.82
C VAL A 95 -7.57 2.72 -15.18
N PRO A 96 -7.20 3.02 -16.45
CA PRO A 96 -6.91 4.38 -16.88
C PRO A 96 -8.02 5.37 -16.51
N GLY A 97 -7.64 6.48 -15.85
CA GLY A 97 -8.59 7.52 -15.43
C GLY A 97 -9.41 7.18 -14.19
N GLN A 98 -9.28 5.98 -13.62
CA GLN A 98 -9.87 5.64 -12.32
C GLN A 98 -8.88 5.99 -11.21
N THR A 99 -9.05 7.15 -10.58
CA THR A 99 -8.09 7.68 -9.59
C THR A 99 -8.25 7.19 -8.18
N ASN A 100 -9.20 6.28 -7.92
CA ASN A 100 -9.48 5.76 -6.59
C ASN A 100 -9.65 4.24 -6.64
N ALA A 101 -9.13 3.56 -5.62
CA ALA A 101 -9.48 2.19 -5.32
C ALA A 101 -10.96 2.07 -4.95
N SER A 102 -11.54 0.90 -5.14
CA SER A 102 -12.95 0.64 -4.90
C SER A 102 -13.29 0.86 -3.42
N GLY A 103 -14.24 1.76 -3.18
CA GLY A 103 -14.64 2.17 -1.83
C GLY A 103 -13.53 2.87 -1.05
N PHE A 104 -12.58 3.53 -1.74
CA PHE A 104 -11.59 4.36 -1.09
C PHE A 104 -12.24 5.40 -0.17
N VAL A 105 -11.82 5.42 1.10
CA VAL A 105 -12.18 6.46 2.06
C VAL A 105 -10.92 6.87 2.82
N PRO A 106 -10.49 8.14 2.73
CA PRO A 106 -9.32 8.64 3.44
C PRO A 106 -9.61 8.81 4.94
N ASP A 107 -8.60 8.56 5.77
CA ASP A 107 -8.58 8.95 7.20
C ASP A 107 -7.54 10.08 7.38
N ILE A 108 -6.28 9.79 7.04
CA ILE A 108 -5.19 10.77 7.01
C ILE A 108 -4.48 10.66 5.66
N THR A 109 -4.30 11.77 4.94
CA THR A 109 -3.55 11.75 3.68
C THR A 109 -2.58 12.93 3.67
N GLU A 110 -1.37 12.72 4.20
CA GLU A 110 -0.37 13.80 4.37
C GLU A 110 0.52 13.99 3.14
N LEU A 111 0.24 13.30 2.02
CA LEU A 111 1.06 13.26 0.79
C LEU A 111 2.47 12.66 1.06
N PRO A 112 3.21 12.18 0.04
CA PRO A 112 3.96 13.11 -0.80
C PRO A 112 3.48 13.19 -2.27
N MET A 113 2.41 12.48 -2.63
CA MET A 113 1.95 12.36 -4.01
C MET A 113 0.54 12.95 -4.14
N ASN A 114 0.39 14.03 -4.91
CA ASN A 114 -0.92 14.59 -5.23
C ASN A 114 -1.83 13.50 -5.82
N GLY A 115 -3.06 13.38 -5.30
CA GLY A 115 -4.03 12.40 -5.82
C GLY A 115 -4.07 11.05 -5.11
N TRP A 116 -3.70 10.97 -3.82
CA TRP A 116 -3.79 9.72 -3.07
C TRP A 116 -5.20 9.11 -3.11
N GLY A 117 -5.33 7.97 -3.79
CA GLY A 117 -6.59 7.27 -4.04
C GLY A 117 -6.63 5.84 -3.52
N GLY A 118 -5.66 5.46 -2.70
CA GLY A 118 -5.50 4.09 -2.21
C GLY A 118 -4.72 3.22 -3.18
N LEU A 119 -4.60 1.93 -2.86
CA LEU A 119 -3.70 1.03 -3.55
C LEU A 119 -4.47 0.05 -4.43
N VAL A 120 -4.08 -0.04 -5.70
CA VAL A 120 -4.56 -1.03 -6.67
C VAL A 120 -3.38 -1.66 -7.38
N ARG A 121 -3.59 -2.82 -7.99
CA ARG A 121 -2.61 -3.54 -8.79
C ARG A 121 -2.43 -2.85 -10.13
N THR A 122 -1.29 -2.21 -10.33
CA THR A 122 -0.88 -1.65 -11.62
C THR A 122 -0.68 -2.75 -12.67
N ASN A 123 -1.41 -2.65 -13.79
CA ASN A 123 -1.38 -3.64 -14.87
C ASN A 123 -0.67 -3.17 -16.15
N MET A 124 -0.32 -1.88 -16.26
CA MET A 124 -0.09 -1.26 -17.58
C MET A 124 1.31 -1.43 -18.17
N LEU A 125 2.13 -2.34 -17.62
CA LEU A 125 3.48 -2.62 -18.14
C LEU A 125 3.81 -4.09 -18.33
N ASP A 126 2.84 -5.00 -18.26
CA ASP A 126 3.14 -6.42 -18.48
C ASP A 126 3.40 -6.76 -19.96
N ILE A 127 3.23 -5.81 -20.90
CA ILE A 127 3.32 -6.15 -22.34
C ILE A 127 4.16 -5.29 -23.28
N ASN A 128 4.61 -4.04 -23.04
CA ASN A 128 5.32 -3.35 -24.15
C ASN A 128 6.27 -2.14 -23.92
N TYR A 129 6.57 -1.65 -22.70
CA TYR A 129 7.22 -0.32 -22.60
C TYR A 129 8.52 -0.17 -21.80
N ASN A 130 9.12 -1.22 -21.21
CA ASN A 130 10.41 -1.11 -20.49
C ASN A 130 10.50 -0.03 -19.38
N VAL A 131 9.41 0.67 -19.08
CA VAL A 131 9.27 1.54 -17.90
C VAL A 131 8.83 0.65 -16.75
N LYS A 132 9.32 0.91 -15.53
CA LYS A 132 8.98 0.14 -14.33
C LYS A 132 8.11 1.04 -13.43
N PHE A 133 6.79 0.97 -13.57
CA PHE A 133 5.90 1.59 -12.59
C PHE A 133 5.63 0.63 -11.43
N SER A 134 5.27 1.23 -10.30
CA SER A 134 5.08 0.56 -9.02
C SER A 134 3.87 -0.38 -9.07
N TYR A 135 3.80 -1.36 -8.17
CA TYR A 135 2.58 -2.15 -8.00
C TYR A 135 1.54 -1.46 -7.11
N LEU A 136 1.90 -0.36 -6.42
CA LEU A 136 1.19 0.19 -5.25
C LEU A 136 1.72 1.60 -4.90
N ASP A 137 1.60 2.59 -5.79
CA ASP A 137 2.09 3.98 -5.57
C ASP A 137 1.07 4.86 -4.85
N GLY A 138 -0.19 4.42 -4.81
CA GLY A 138 -1.25 5.15 -4.15
C GLY A 138 -1.93 6.21 -5.00
N ASN A 139 -1.64 6.27 -6.30
CA ASN A 139 -2.31 7.16 -7.25
C ASN A 139 -2.87 6.37 -8.44
N PRO A 140 -3.95 5.60 -8.24
CA PRO A 140 -4.54 4.77 -9.29
C PRO A 140 -4.84 5.55 -10.58
N GLY A 141 -4.76 4.91 -11.73
CA GLY A 141 -5.26 5.41 -13.02
C GLY A 141 -4.55 6.65 -13.56
N ILE A 142 -3.53 7.17 -12.86
CA ILE A 142 -2.67 8.26 -13.32
C ILE A 142 -1.34 7.66 -13.76
N TRP A 143 -1.09 7.78 -15.05
CA TRP A 143 0.14 7.39 -15.69
C TRP A 143 1.16 8.49 -15.44
N THR A 144 1.86 8.43 -14.30
CA THR A 144 3.00 9.33 -14.03
C THR A 144 4.27 8.76 -14.62
#